data_AF-Q2YJY2-F1
#
_entry.id   AF-Q2YJY2-F1
#
_cell.length_a   1.000
_cell.length_b   1.000
_cell.length_c   1.000
_cell.angle_alpha   90.00
_cell.angle_beta   90.00
_cell.angle_gamma   90.00
#
_symmetry.space_group_name_H-M   'P 1'
#
loop_
_entity.id
_entity.type
_entity.pdbx_description
1 polymer ?
#
loop_
_entity_poly.entity_id
_entity_poly.type
_entity_poly.pdbx_seq_one_letter_code
_entity_poly.pdbx_strand_id
1 'polypeptide(L)'
;MRRLLDKLVDYICTADLYEAQERYVHLFDRTRSLSLHLFEHVHGESRDRGQAMVDLGQMYEDNGFDIDAKELPDYLPLFLEFLSTRSTEEIHDLLTQTGHITAAIGERLRKRQSPYAGAFAALLHLANAKPDEKLVGELLRQEEDDPDDLAALDRIWEEEAVTFGANASENACGPDRLRMQMRAAHRKPASPSTQI
;
A
#
# COMPACT_ATOMS: atom_id res chain seq x y z
N MET A 1 -21.78 -19.63 2.53
CA MET A 1 -21.48 -18.20 2.30
C MET A 1 -22.31 -17.27 3.16
N ARG A 2 -23.65 -17.23 3.00
CA ARG A 2 -24.57 -16.36 3.75
C ARG A 2 -24.25 -16.21 5.25
N ARG A 3 -24.13 -17.33 5.99
CA ARG A 3 -23.77 -17.33 7.42
C ARG A 3 -22.47 -16.59 7.77
N LEU A 4 -21.48 -16.58 6.88
CA LEU A 4 -20.20 -15.88 7.14
C LEU A 4 -20.38 -14.36 6.99
N LEU A 5 -21.17 -13.93 6.00
CA LEU A 5 -21.53 -12.52 5.84
C LEU A 5 -22.44 -12.05 6.97
N ASP A 6 -23.42 -12.86 7.37
CA ASP A 6 -24.28 -12.55 8.52
C ASP A 6 -23.45 -12.32 9.79
N LYS A 7 -22.40 -13.14 10.03
CA LYS A 7 -21.48 -12.94 11.15
C LYS A 7 -20.68 -11.64 11.06
N LEU A 8 -20.25 -11.25 9.86
CA LEU A 8 -19.53 -9.99 9.65
C LEU A 8 -20.44 -8.79 9.89
N VAL A 9 -21.65 -8.83 9.33
CA VAL A 9 -22.67 -7.79 9.53
C VAL A 9 -23.03 -7.67 11.01
N ASP A 10 -23.31 -8.79 11.68
CA ASP A 10 -23.62 -8.82 13.10
C ASP A 10 -22.47 -8.24 13.94
N TYR A 11 -21.22 -8.62 13.64
CA TYR A 11 -20.03 -8.03 14.29
C TYR A 11 -19.97 -6.51 14.10
N ILE A 12 -20.06 -6.01 12.87
CA ILE A 12 -19.97 -4.57 12.58
C ILE A 12 -21.11 -3.79 13.24
N CYS A 13 -22.32 -4.35 13.27
CA CYS A 13 -23.50 -3.67 13.82
C CYS A 13 -23.59 -3.71 15.35
N THR A 14 -22.90 -4.63 16.02
CA THR A 14 -23.04 -4.85 17.47
C THR A 14 -21.78 -4.55 18.27
N ALA A 15 -20.60 -4.52 17.64
CA ALA A 15 -19.35 -4.15 18.30
C ALA A 15 -19.38 -2.68 18.74
N ASP A 16 -18.62 -2.37 19.80
CA ASP A 16 -18.32 -0.98 20.11
C ASP A 16 -17.56 -0.33 18.94
N LEU A 17 -17.83 0.94 18.67
CA LEU A 17 -17.25 1.64 17.53
C LEU A 17 -15.72 1.69 17.60
N TYR A 18 -15.16 1.96 18.78
CA TYR A 18 -13.71 2.04 18.94
C TYR A 18 -13.07 0.67 18.83
N GLU A 19 -13.68 -0.37 19.40
CA GLU A 19 -13.22 -1.75 19.23
C GLU A 19 -13.25 -2.19 17.75
N ALA A 20 -14.30 -1.81 17.01
CA ALA A 20 -14.43 -2.11 15.59
C ALA A 20 -13.35 -1.40 14.75
N GLN A 21 -13.12 -0.12 15.02
CA GLN A 21 -12.09 0.70 14.36
C GLN A 21 -10.69 0.19 14.69
N GLU A 22 -10.38 -0.04 15.96
CA GLU A 22 -9.10 -0.57 16.42
C GLU A 22 -8.80 -1.91 15.74
N ARG A 23 -9.77 -2.83 15.71
CA ARG A 23 -9.60 -4.11 15.02
C ARG A 23 -9.34 -3.91 13.53
N TYR A 24 -10.07 -3.01 12.86
CA TYR A 24 -9.87 -2.73 11.44
C TYR A 24 -8.44 -2.24 11.18
N VAL A 25 -8.00 -1.20 11.91
CA VAL A 25 -6.67 -0.61 11.78
C VAL A 25 -5.58 -1.65 12.08
N HIS A 26 -5.74 -2.43 13.16
CA HIS A 26 -4.78 -3.47 13.51
C HIS A 26 -4.67 -4.54 12.41
N LEU A 27 -5.79 -4.97 11.83
CA LEU A 27 -5.81 -5.99 10.79
C LEU A 27 -5.29 -5.49 9.44
N PHE A 28 -5.72 -4.31 8.98
CA PHE A 28 -5.53 -3.91 7.59
C PHE A 28 -4.47 -2.82 7.41
N ASP A 29 -4.31 -1.93 8.39
CA ASP A 29 -3.39 -0.78 8.25
C ASP A 29 -2.04 -1.05 8.92
N ARG A 30 -2.02 -1.84 10.00
CA ARG A 30 -0.79 -2.17 10.74
C ARG A 30 -0.17 -3.51 10.35
N THR A 31 -0.92 -4.38 9.69
CA THR A 31 -0.44 -5.72 9.31
C THR A 31 -0.23 -5.81 7.80
N ARG A 32 1.02 -5.67 7.36
CA ARG A 32 1.42 -5.73 5.94
C ARG A 32 0.87 -6.94 5.18
N SER A 33 0.92 -8.12 5.79
CA SER A 33 0.45 -9.38 5.19
C SER A 33 -1.08 -9.45 4.96
N LEU A 34 -1.83 -8.50 5.53
CA LEU A 34 -3.27 -8.33 5.42
C LEU A 34 -3.66 -7.01 4.73
N SER A 35 -2.68 -6.20 4.32
CA SER A 35 -2.91 -4.90 3.66
C SER A 35 -3.95 -5.00 2.55
N LEU A 36 -4.81 -3.98 2.47
CA LEU A 36 -5.83 -3.90 1.43
C LEU A 36 -5.31 -3.27 0.13
N HIS A 37 -4.02 -2.95 0.03
CA HIS A 37 -3.38 -2.48 -1.20
C HIS A 37 -2.92 -3.67 -2.05
N LEU A 38 -3.61 -3.90 -3.18
CA LEU A 38 -3.40 -5.11 -3.98
C LEU A 38 -1.96 -5.25 -4.48
N PHE A 39 -1.32 -4.15 -4.90
CA PHE A 39 0.01 -4.21 -5.49
C PHE A 39 1.12 -4.41 -4.45
N GLU A 40 0.85 -4.17 -3.17
CA GLU A 40 1.80 -4.47 -2.09
C GLU A 40 2.13 -5.97 -2.04
N HIS A 41 1.14 -6.83 -2.30
CA HIS A 41 1.29 -8.28 -2.30
C HIS A 41 2.05 -8.82 -3.51
N VAL A 42 1.99 -8.11 -4.64
CA VAL A 42 2.54 -8.57 -5.93
C VAL A 42 3.92 -7.97 -6.20
N HIS A 43 4.07 -6.66 -5.99
CA HIS A 43 5.24 -5.90 -6.42
C HIS A 43 6.09 -5.37 -5.25
N GLY A 44 5.58 -5.39 -4.01
CA GLY A 44 6.29 -4.82 -2.87
C GLY A 44 6.67 -3.35 -3.11
N GLU A 45 7.95 -3.01 -2.94
CA GLU A 45 8.49 -1.67 -3.21
C GLU A 45 9.10 -1.51 -4.62
N SER A 46 8.85 -2.45 -5.53
CA SER A 46 9.46 -2.41 -6.86
C SER A 46 8.96 -1.23 -7.69
N ARG A 47 9.78 -0.81 -8.67
CA ARG A 47 9.38 0.22 -9.66
C ARG A 47 8.15 -0.21 -10.47
N ASP A 48 7.90 -1.52 -10.58
CA ASP A 48 6.75 -2.06 -11.29
C ASP A 48 5.43 -1.70 -10.59
N ARG A 49 5.45 -1.50 -9.26
CA ARG A 49 4.28 -1.00 -8.51
C ARG A 49 3.82 0.36 -9.02
N GLY A 50 4.76 1.27 -9.27
CA GLY A 50 4.44 2.61 -9.77
C GLY A 50 3.78 2.58 -11.14
N GLN A 51 4.28 1.73 -12.05
CA GLN A 51 3.66 1.57 -13.36
C GLN A 51 2.28 0.93 -13.25
N ALA A 52 2.12 -0.11 -12.42
CA ALA A 52 0.82 -0.75 -12.19
C ALA A 52 -0.23 0.23 -11.62
N MET A 53 0.16 1.15 -10.75
CA MET A 53 -0.72 2.22 -10.24
C MET A 53 -1.17 3.17 -11.35
N VAL A 54 -0.26 3.56 -12.25
CA VAL A 54 -0.59 4.41 -13.40
C VAL A 54 -1.55 3.67 -14.34
N ASP A 55 -1.26 2.42 -14.66
CA ASP A 55 -2.09 1.62 -15.57
C ASP A 55 -3.50 1.41 -14.99
N LEU A 56 -3.60 1.14 -13.69
CA LEU A 56 -4.89 1.00 -13.00
C LEU A 56 -5.66 2.32 -12.92
N GLY A 57 -4.96 3.43 -12.67
CA GLY A 57 -5.54 4.77 -12.73
C GLY A 57 -6.11 5.09 -14.10
N GLN A 58 -5.35 4.81 -15.17
CA GLN A 58 -5.80 5.03 -16.54
C GLN A 58 -7.03 4.15 -16.87
N MET A 59 -7.04 2.89 -16.42
CA MET A 59 -8.20 2.01 -16.60
C MET A 59 -9.46 2.60 -15.96
N TYR A 60 -9.35 3.24 -14.79
CA TYR A 60 -10.48 3.91 -14.16
C TYR A 60 -10.95 5.13 -14.96
N GLU A 61 -10.03 6.00 -15.37
CA GLU A 61 -10.33 7.18 -16.19
C GLU A 61 -11.01 6.81 -17.52
N ASP A 62 -10.47 5.80 -18.21
CA ASP A 62 -10.99 5.31 -19.51
C ASP A 62 -12.43 4.80 -19.39
N ASN A 63 -12.83 4.37 -18.20
CA ASN A 63 -14.18 3.93 -17.89
C ASN A 63 -15.01 4.96 -17.11
N GLY A 64 -14.57 6.22 -17.11
CA GLY A 64 -15.27 7.36 -16.51
C GLY A 64 -15.44 7.26 -14.99
N PHE A 65 -14.49 6.63 -14.30
CA PHE A 65 -14.49 6.49 -12.84
C PHE A 65 -13.44 7.44 -12.23
N ASP A 66 -13.92 8.50 -11.57
CA ASP A 66 -13.06 9.49 -10.92
C ASP A 66 -12.74 9.07 -9.47
N ILE A 67 -11.46 9.04 -9.13
CA ILE A 67 -10.96 8.72 -7.78
C ILE A 67 -10.76 9.99 -6.96
N ASP A 68 -11.06 9.96 -5.66
CA ASP A 68 -10.59 11.00 -4.72
C ASP A 68 -9.06 10.95 -4.60
N ALA A 69 -8.39 12.08 -4.80
CA ALA A 69 -6.93 12.21 -4.73
C ALA A 69 -6.29 11.72 -3.42
N LYS A 70 -7.07 11.46 -2.36
CA LYS A 70 -6.59 10.91 -1.09
C LYS A 70 -6.46 9.39 -1.08
N GLU A 71 -7.07 8.68 -2.02
CA GLU A 71 -7.05 7.21 -2.07
C GLU A 71 -6.13 6.72 -3.19
N LEU A 72 -5.39 5.64 -2.91
CA LEU A 72 -4.56 4.99 -3.93
C LEU A 72 -5.44 4.08 -4.80
N PRO A 73 -5.16 3.98 -6.11
CA PRO A 73 -6.01 3.24 -7.05
C PRO A 73 -6.09 1.74 -6.74
N ASP A 74 -5.08 1.17 -6.06
CA ASP A 74 -4.98 -0.24 -5.72
C ASP A 74 -5.63 -0.63 -4.38
N TYR A 75 -6.26 0.33 -3.70
CA TYR A 75 -7.01 0.07 -2.49
C TYR A 75 -8.22 -0.82 -2.79
N LEU A 76 -8.28 -2.02 -2.21
CA LEU A 76 -9.27 -3.04 -2.55
C LEU A 76 -10.72 -2.54 -2.45
N PRO A 77 -11.16 -1.80 -1.41
CA PRO A 77 -12.50 -1.24 -1.37
C PRO A 77 -12.83 -0.31 -2.55
N LEU A 78 -11.91 0.57 -2.94
CA LEU A 78 -12.07 1.45 -4.12
C LEU A 78 -12.16 0.62 -5.40
N PHE A 79 -11.28 -0.37 -5.55
CA PHE A 79 -11.33 -1.29 -6.70
C PHE A 79 -12.68 -2.03 -6.76
N LEU A 80 -13.22 -2.48 -5.63
CA LEU A 80 -14.54 -3.11 -5.56
C LEU A 80 -15.69 -2.14 -5.87
N GLU A 81 -15.57 -0.86 -5.49
CA GLU A 81 -16.51 0.18 -5.87
C GLU A 81 -16.52 0.38 -7.38
N PHE A 82 -15.34 0.50 -8.01
CA PHE A 82 -15.22 0.51 -9.47
C PHE A 82 -15.89 -0.72 -10.09
N LEU A 83 -15.57 -1.93 -9.62
CA LEU A 83 -16.13 -3.18 -10.14
C LEU A 83 -17.67 -3.21 -10.06
N SER A 84 -18.26 -2.62 -9.03
CA SER A 84 -19.73 -2.57 -8.88
C SER A 84 -20.45 -1.85 -10.04
N THR A 85 -19.70 -1.06 -10.82
CA THR A 85 -20.20 -0.30 -11.98
C THR A 85 -19.91 -0.95 -13.33
N ARG A 86 -19.29 -2.13 -13.33
CA ARG A 86 -18.86 -2.86 -14.55
C ARG A 86 -19.82 -3.96 -14.94
N SER A 87 -19.62 -4.53 -16.13
CA SER A 87 -20.37 -5.70 -16.56
C SER A 87 -20.01 -6.93 -15.73
N THR A 88 -20.92 -7.91 -15.65
CA THR A 88 -20.67 -9.17 -14.92
C THR A 88 -19.42 -9.91 -15.42
N GLU A 89 -19.13 -9.82 -16.72
CA GLU A 89 -17.95 -10.43 -17.34
C GLU A 89 -16.66 -9.76 -16.84
N GLU A 90 -16.59 -8.43 -16.89
CA GLU A 90 -15.43 -7.68 -16.39
C GLU A 90 -15.22 -7.88 -14.87
N ILE A 91 -16.31 -7.93 -14.10
CA ILE A 91 -16.25 -8.23 -12.66
C ILE A 91 -15.60 -9.60 -12.45
N HIS A 92 -16.03 -10.61 -13.20
CA HIS A 92 -15.50 -11.97 -13.09
C HIS A 92 -14.02 -12.02 -13.46
N ASP A 93 -13.63 -11.40 -14.57
CA ASP A 93 -12.26 -11.37 -15.05
C ASP A 93 -11.31 -10.68 -14.06
N LEU A 94 -11.68 -9.47 -13.60
CA LEU A 94 -10.85 -8.67 -12.70
C LEU A 94 -10.76 -9.27 -11.29
N LEU A 95 -11.84 -9.86 -10.77
CA LEU A 95 -11.79 -10.62 -9.52
C LEU A 95 -10.97 -11.91 -9.65
N THR A 96 -10.97 -12.55 -10.82
CA THR A 96 -10.15 -13.73 -11.09
C THR A 96 -8.66 -13.37 -11.07
N GLN A 97 -8.27 -12.26 -11.71
CA GLN A 97 -6.88 -11.78 -11.73
C GLN A 97 -6.35 -11.50 -10.33
N THR A 98 -7.16 -10.89 -9.47
CA THR A 98 -6.81 -10.56 -8.07
C THR A 98 -7.12 -11.69 -7.07
N GLY A 99 -7.62 -12.83 -7.55
CA GLY A 99 -8.15 -13.93 -6.72
C GLY A 99 -7.12 -14.58 -5.81
N HIS A 100 -5.86 -14.65 -6.22
CA HIS A 100 -4.78 -15.21 -5.38
C HIS A 100 -4.44 -14.31 -4.19
N ILE A 101 -4.52 -12.99 -4.35
CA ILE A 101 -4.30 -12.01 -3.27
C ILE A 101 -5.44 -12.12 -2.24
N THR A 102 -6.68 -12.05 -2.71
CA THR A 102 -7.86 -12.14 -1.84
C THR A 102 -7.97 -13.51 -1.16
N ALA A 103 -7.50 -14.59 -1.80
CA ALA A 103 -7.38 -15.90 -1.17
C ALA A 103 -6.36 -15.95 -0.04
N ALA A 104 -5.16 -15.38 -0.25
CA ALA A 104 -4.13 -15.33 0.77
C ALA A 104 -4.59 -14.52 2.00
N ILE A 105 -5.15 -13.34 1.79
CA ILE A 105 -5.70 -12.49 2.87
C ILE A 105 -6.83 -13.23 3.59
N GLY A 106 -7.77 -13.83 2.85
CA GLY A 106 -8.88 -14.60 3.41
C GLY A 106 -8.42 -15.76 4.30
N GLU A 107 -7.39 -16.50 3.89
CA GLU A 107 -6.82 -17.60 4.66
C GLU A 107 -6.15 -17.11 5.96
N ARG A 108 -5.43 -15.98 5.92
CA ARG A 108 -4.86 -15.35 7.12
C ARG A 108 -5.93 -14.88 8.10
N LEU A 109 -6.98 -14.23 7.60
CA LEU A 109 -8.12 -13.80 8.41
C LEU A 109 -8.85 -15.01 9.03
N ARG A 110 -8.99 -16.11 8.28
CA ARG A 110 -9.60 -17.35 8.77
C ARG A 110 -8.78 -17.98 9.90
N LYS A 111 -7.44 -18.02 9.79
CA LYS A 111 -6.55 -18.49 10.86
C LYS A 111 -6.67 -17.64 12.12
N ARG A 112 -6.85 -16.33 11.96
CA ARG A 112 -7.09 -15.35 13.05
C ARG A 112 -8.53 -15.36 13.57
N GLN A 113 -9.41 -16.23 13.04
CA GLN A 113 -10.83 -16.28 13.36
C GLN A 113 -11.56 -14.94 13.19
N SER A 114 -11.08 -14.10 12.27
CA SER A 114 -11.62 -12.77 12.02
C SER A 114 -12.96 -12.86 11.26
N PRO A 115 -14.00 -12.11 11.65
CA PRO A 115 -15.26 -12.08 10.92
C PRO A 115 -15.09 -11.55 9.48
N TYR A 116 -14.08 -10.72 9.24
CA TYR A 116 -13.74 -10.19 7.91
C TYR A 116 -13.39 -11.29 6.88
N ALA A 117 -13.00 -12.49 7.33
CA ALA A 117 -12.82 -13.64 6.44
C ALA A 117 -14.08 -13.94 5.60
N GLY A 118 -15.27 -13.58 6.09
CA GLY A 118 -16.53 -13.74 5.36
C GLY A 118 -16.62 -12.89 4.09
N ALA A 119 -16.06 -11.67 4.10
CA ALA A 119 -16.03 -10.80 2.92
C ALA A 119 -15.14 -11.40 1.82
N PHE A 120 -13.93 -11.82 2.18
CA PHE A 120 -13.00 -12.45 1.25
C PHE A 120 -13.52 -13.78 0.69
N ALA A 121 -14.19 -14.58 1.52
CA ALA A 121 -14.87 -15.78 1.04
C ALA A 121 -15.95 -15.45 -0.01
N ALA A 122 -16.68 -14.34 0.15
CA ALA A 122 -17.67 -13.90 -0.82
C ALA A 122 -17.02 -13.42 -2.12
N LEU A 123 -15.92 -12.67 -2.05
CA LEU A 123 -15.15 -12.24 -3.22
C LEU A 123 -14.67 -13.44 -4.06
N LEU A 124 -14.10 -14.46 -3.42
CA LEU A 124 -13.67 -15.68 -4.11
C LEU A 124 -14.82 -16.45 -4.75
N HIS A 125 -15.99 -16.42 -4.12
CA HIS A 125 -17.18 -17.05 -4.68
C HIS A 125 -17.72 -16.28 -5.90
N LEU A 126 -17.71 -14.95 -5.85
CA LEU A 126 -18.09 -14.09 -6.98
C LEU A 126 -17.12 -14.22 -8.15
N ALA A 127 -15.83 -14.32 -7.86
CA ALA A 127 -14.79 -14.58 -8.85
C ALA A 127 -15.01 -15.88 -9.61
N ASN A 128 -15.78 -16.85 -9.07
CA ASN A 128 -16.12 -18.14 -9.70
C ASN A 128 -14.92 -18.84 -10.39
N ALA A 129 -13.72 -18.66 -9.82
CA ALA A 129 -12.46 -19.14 -10.36
C ALA A 129 -11.62 -19.68 -9.20
N LYS A 130 -10.82 -20.71 -9.49
CA LYS A 130 -9.91 -21.28 -8.49
C LYS A 130 -8.62 -20.44 -8.49
N PRO A 131 -8.24 -19.80 -7.38
CA PRO A 131 -6.98 -19.09 -7.28
C PRO A 131 -5.80 -20.02 -7.55
N ASP A 132 -4.72 -19.48 -8.12
CA ASP A 132 -3.49 -20.25 -8.33
C ASP A 132 -2.87 -20.62 -6.97
N GLU A 133 -2.89 -21.93 -6.66
CA GLU A 133 -2.37 -22.47 -5.40
C GLU A 133 -0.88 -22.17 -5.18
N LYS A 134 -0.09 -22.03 -6.25
CA LYS A 134 1.34 -21.69 -6.14
C LYS A 134 1.51 -20.26 -5.68
N LEU A 135 0.84 -19.31 -6.33
CA LEU A 135 0.89 -17.89 -5.97
C LEU A 135 0.34 -17.67 -4.55
N VAL A 136 -0.78 -18.31 -4.20
CA VAL A 136 -1.31 -18.27 -2.83
C VAL A 136 -0.29 -18.83 -1.83
N GLY A 137 0.34 -19.96 -2.16
CA GLY A 137 1.38 -20.57 -1.31
C GLY A 137 2.64 -19.73 -1.18
N GLU A 138 3.02 -18.93 -2.19
CA GLU A 138 4.12 -17.96 -2.12
C GLU A 138 3.76 -16.78 -1.21
N LEU A 139 2.58 -16.20 -1.38
CA LEU A 139 2.08 -15.14 -0.52
C LEU A 139 2.03 -15.60 0.94
N LEU A 140 1.47 -16.78 1.21
CA LEU A 140 1.35 -17.33 2.58
C LEU A 140 2.69 -17.71 3.23
N ARG A 141 3.78 -17.85 2.45
CA ARG A 141 5.13 -18.11 2.97
C ARG A 141 5.84 -16.86 3.45
N GLN A 142 5.39 -15.68 3.03
CA GLN A 142 5.92 -14.42 3.54
C GLN A 142 5.68 -14.35 5.05
N GLU A 143 6.71 -13.94 5.79
CA GLU A 143 6.64 -13.79 7.24
C GLU A 143 5.54 -12.78 7.60
N GLU A 144 4.76 -13.10 8.63
CA GLU A 144 3.76 -12.19 9.15
C GLU A 144 4.45 -11.32 10.19
N ASP A 145 4.65 -10.04 9.87
CA ASP A 145 5.11 -9.06 10.85
C ASP A 145 4.09 -8.97 11.99
N ASP A 146 4.58 -9.03 13.24
CA ASP A 146 3.75 -8.74 14.41
C ASP A 146 3.63 -7.21 14.54
N PRO A 147 2.44 -6.63 14.29
CA PRO A 147 2.28 -5.19 14.37
C PRO A 147 2.55 -4.62 15.77
N ASP A 148 2.51 -5.45 16.82
CA ASP A 148 2.73 -5.04 18.21
C ASP A 148 4.15 -5.37 18.72
N ASP A 149 5.03 -5.92 17.88
CA ASP A 149 6.47 -6.01 18.18
C ASP A 149 7.14 -4.63 17.97
N LEU A 150 7.06 -3.80 19.00
CA LEU A 150 7.68 -2.47 19.03
C LEU A 150 9.19 -2.53 18.77
N ALA A 151 9.87 -3.59 19.21
CA ALA A 151 11.31 -3.73 18.99
C ALA A 151 11.63 -4.05 17.52
N ALA A 152 10.75 -4.75 16.81
CA ALA A 152 10.87 -4.94 15.36
C ALA A 152 10.65 -3.63 14.61
N LEU A 153 9.64 -2.85 15.00
CA LEU A 153 9.38 -1.53 14.41
C LEU A 153 10.56 -0.58 14.62
N ASP A 154 11.13 -0.55 15.83
CA ASP A 154 12.32 0.25 16.13
C ASP A 154 13.50 -0.15 15.23
N ARG A 155 13.76 -1.45 15.04
CA ARG A 155 14.83 -1.93 14.14
C ARG A 155 14.65 -1.49 12.68
N ILE A 156 13.41 -1.51 12.18
CA ILE A 156 13.09 -1.08 10.82
C ILE A 156 13.30 0.44 10.67
N TRP A 157 12.95 1.21 11.71
CA TRP A 157 13.06 2.68 11.69
C TRP A 157 14.48 3.17 12.00
N GLU A 158 15.30 2.35 12.67
CA GLU A 158 16.72 2.65 12.94
C GLU A 158 17.62 2.53 11.69
N GLU A 159 17.18 1.85 10.62
CA GLU A 159 17.94 1.69 9.37
C GLU A 159 17.30 2.41 8.17
N GLU A 160 17.70 3.68 7.93
CA GLU A 160 18.43 4.06 6.70
C GLU A 160 18.97 5.50 6.88
N ALA A 161 20.24 5.63 7.25
CA ALA A 161 20.91 6.92 7.13
C ALA A 161 21.04 7.24 5.64
N VAL A 162 20.14 8.09 5.12
CA VAL A 162 20.19 8.56 3.73
C VAL A 162 21.55 9.21 3.48
N THR A 163 22.41 8.51 2.75
CA THR A 163 23.73 9.03 2.36
C THR A 163 23.55 9.93 1.15
N PHE A 164 23.28 11.21 1.39
CA PHE A 164 23.35 12.20 0.32
C PHE A 164 24.81 12.40 -0.11
N GLY A 165 25.16 12.01 -1.34
CA GLY A 165 26.38 12.47 -2.00
C GLY A 165 27.44 11.44 -2.40
N ALA A 166 27.08 10.20 -2.74
CA ALA A 166 28.01 9.19 -3.26
C ALA A 166 28.66 9.51 -4.63
N ASN A 167 28.66 10.78 -5.06
CA ASN A 167 29.44 11.31 -6.20
C ASN A 167 29.97 12.75 -5.95
N ALA A 168 30.26 13.12 -4.71
CA ALA A 168 31.15 14.25 -4.43
C ALA A 168 32.42 13.69 -3.78
N SER A 169 33.48 13.60 -4.59
CA SER A 169 34.86 13.28 -4.22
C SER A 169 35.17 13.33 -2.72
N GLU A 170 35.66 12.22 -2.20
CA GLU A 170 36.34 12.10 -0.92
C GLU A 170 37.21 13.36 -0.66
N ASN A 171 36.96 14.02 0.48
CA ASN A 171 37.61 15.25 1.00
C ASN A 171 36.93 16.62 0.78
N ALA A 172 35.60 16.71 0.73
CA ALA A 172 34.91 18.02 0.78
C ALA A 172 34.69 18.60 2.21
N CYS A 173 35.45 18.14 3.21
CA CYS A 173 35.54 18.81 4.52
C CYS A 173 37.00 19.19 4.84
N GLY A 174 37.69 19.73 3.84
CA GLY A 174 38.99 20.40 4.00
C GLY A 174 38.84 21.91 4.27
N PRO A 175 39.94 22.57 4.70
CA PRO A 175 39.99 24.02 4.97
C PRO A 175 39.58 24.92 3.80
N ASP A 176 39.41 24.35 2.60
CA ASP A 176 38.94 25.05 1.41
C ASP A 176 37.47 25.50 1.50
N ARG A 177 36.59 24.76 2.21
CA ARG A 177 35.20 25.18 2.40
C ARG A 177 35.10 26.42 3.29
N LEU A 178 35.93 26.48 4.35
CA LEU A 178 36.04 27.65 5.23
C LEU A 178 36.63 28.86 4.47
N ARG A 179 37.66 28.64 3.65
CA ARG A 179 38.28 29.69 2.81
C ARG A 179 37.30 30.23 1.77
N MET A 180 36.45 29.39 1.18
CA MET A 180 35.46 29.81 0.19
C MET A 180 34.35 30.67 0.82
N GLN A 181 33.88 30.29 2.02
CA GLN A 181 32.91 31.08 2.79
C GLN A 181 33.48 32.43 3.23
N MET A 182 34.74 32.46 3.69
CA MET A 182 35.39 33.72 4.07
C MET A 182 35.58 34.66 2.86
N ARG A 183 35.92 34.13 1.67
CA ARG A 183 36.02 34.94 0.44
C ARG A 183 34.67 35.50 -0.01
N ALA A 184 33.59 34.74 0.16
CA ALA A 184 32.24 35.20 -0.16
C ALA A 184 31.78 36.32 0.77
N ALA A 185 32.12 36.25 2.07
CA ALA A 185 31.78 37.28 3.06
C ALA A 185 32.49 38.62 2.82
N HIS A 186 33.67 38.61 2.19
CA HIS A 186 34.45 39.82 1.90
C HIS A 186 34.21 40.41 0.51
N ARG A 187 33.31 39.82 -0.31
CA ARG A 187 32.92 40.41 -1.59
C ARG A 187 32.00 41.61 -1.36
N LYS A 188 32.47 42.81 -1.68
CA LYS A 188 31.59 43.99 -1.79
C LYS A 188 30.60 43.79 -2.94
N PRO A 189 29.30 44.09 -2.75
CA PRO A 189 28.32 44.00 -3.82
C PRO A 189 28.67 45.00 -4.94
N ALA A 190 28.48 44.59 -6.19
CA ALA A 190 28.67 45.48 -7.32
C ALA A 190 27.59 46.57 -7.31
N SER A 191 28.00 47.83 -7.45
CA SER A 191 27.09 48.97 -7.53
C SER A 191 26.19 48.83 -8.76
N PRO A 192 24.87 49.11 -8.65
CA PRO A 192 23.98 49.02 -9.79
C PRO A 192 24.37 50.09 -10.82
N SER A 193 24.60 49.64 -12.06
CA SER A 193 24.85 50.50 -13.21
C SER A 193 23.58 51.27 -13.57
N THR A 194 23.56 52.57 -13.26
CA THR A 194 22.57 53.50 -13.78
C THR A 194 22.79 53.68 -15.27
N GLN A 195 21.82 53.28 -16.09
CA GLN A 195 21.65 53.83 -17.44
C GLN A 195 20.20 54.29 -17.60
N ILE A 196 20.09 55.57 -17.96
CA ILE A 196 18.89 56.29 -18.40
C ILE A 196 18.63 55.93 -19.85
#